data_AF-A0A933W9A4-F1
#
_entry.id   AF-A0A933W9A4-F1
#
_cell.length_a   1.000
_cell.length_b   1.000
_cell.length_c   1.000
_cell.angle_alpha   90.00
_cell.angle_beta   90.00
_cell.angle_gamma   90.00
#
_symmetry.space_group_name_H-M   'P 1'
#
loop_
_entity.id
_entity.type
_entity.pdbx_description
1 polymer ?
#
loop_
_entity_poly.entity_id
_entity_poly.type
_entity_poly.pdbx_seq_one_letter_code
_entity_poly.pdbx_strand_id
1 'polypeptide(L)' 'MNKMDLLPYANVDPGRFIAEALEINPKLKVYKTSATRGDGMDAWLGWLLEITGMNR' A
#
# COMPACT_ATOMS: atom_id res chain seq x y z
N MET A 1 -0.69 -1.44 -2.26
CA MET A 1 -1.81 -1.25 -3.20
C MET A 1 -1.96 0.24 -3.47
N ASN A 2 -1.61 0.67 -4.68
CA ASN A 2 -1.65 2.09 -5.08
C ASN A 2 -2.94 2.41 -5.85
N LYS A 3 -3.18 3.70 -6.13
CA LYS A 3 -4.35 4.24 -6.87
C LYS A 3 -5.67 4.04 -6.12
N MET A 4 -5.63 4.12 -4.79
CA MET A 4 -6.82 4.00 -3.94
C MET A 4 -7.87 5.09 -4.20
N ASP A 5 -7.46 6.21 -4.80
CA ASP A 5 -8.34 7.28 -5.29
C ASP A 5 -9.28 6.83 -6.41
N LEU A 6 -8.94 5.76 -7.14
CA LEU A 6 -9.76 5.25 -8.23
C LEU A 6 -10.85 4.27 -7.79
N LEU A 7 -10.95 3.90 -6.51
CA LEU A 7 -11.96 2.95 -6.04
C LEU A 7 -13.40 3.31 -6.41
N PRO A 8 -13.83 4.60 -6.40
CA PRO A 8 -15.18 4.94 -6.84
C PRO A 8 -15.44 4.66 -8.34
N TYR A 9 -14.37 4.49 -9.13
CA TYR A 9 -14.42 4.35 -10.58
C TYR A 9 -13.94 2.97 -11.07
N ALA A 10 -13.47 2.10 -10.16
CA ALA A 10 -12.92 0.80 -10.48
C ALA A 10 -13.71 -0.30 -9.76
N ASN A 11 -14.08 -1.36 -10.49
CA ASN A 11 -14.74 -2.52 -9.90
C ASN A 11 -13.72 -3.45 -9.21
N VAL A 12 -13.15 -2.97 -8.10
CA VAL A 12 -12.12 -3.68 -7.33
C VAL A 12 -12.54 -3.70 -5.86
N ASP A 13 -12.51 -4.89 -5.25
CA ASP A 13 -12.59 -5.05 -3.80
C ASP A 13 -11.15 -5.06 -3.21
N PRO A 14 -10.75 -4.00 -2.49
CA PRO A 14 -9.42 -3.93 -1.89
C PRO A 14 -9.17 -5.01 -0.84
N GLY A 15 -10.21 -5.43 -0.11
CA GLY A 15 -10.11 -6.48 0.91
C GLY A 15 -9.79 -7.81 0.26
N ARG A 16 -10.55 -8.19 -0.78
CA ARG A 16 -10.30 -9.41 -1.55
C ARG A 16 -8.92 -9.41 -2.20
N PHE A 17 -8.53 -8.30 -2.85
CA PHE A 17 -7.21 -8.18 -3.48
C PHE A 17 -6.07 -8.40 -2.49
N ILE A 18 -6.19 -7.84 -1.27
CA ILE A 18 -5.17 -7.99 -0.23
C ILE A 18 -5.14 -9.41 0.32
N ALA A 19 -6.30 -10.05 0.50
CA ALA A 19 -6.38 -11.43 0.96
C ALA A 19 -5.69 -12.38 -0.03
N GLU A 20 -6.00 -12.27 -1.32
CA GLU A 20 -5.38 -13.06 -2.39
C GLU A 20 -3.85 -12.83 -2.45
N ALA A 21 -3.38 -11.60 -2.26
CA ALA A 21 -1.94 -11.31 -2.20
C ALA A 21 -1.25 -11.98 -0.99
N LEU A 22 -1.92 -12.02 0.17
CA LEU A 22 -1.41 -12.64 1.40
C LEU A 22 -1.43 -14.17 1.34
N GLU A 23 -2.34 -14.78 0.57
CA GLU A 23 -2.30 -16.23 0.30
C GLU A 23 -1.01 -16.63 -0.42
N ILE A 24 -0.53 -15.79 -1.35
CA ILE A 24 0.72 -16.03 -2.09
C ILE A 24 1.95 -15.79 -1.19
N ASN A 25 1.95 -14.68 -0.44
CA ASN A 25 3.05 -14.36 0.47
C ASN A 25 2.50 -13.77 1.79
N PRO A 26 2.38 -14.62 2.83
CA PRO A 26 1.86 -14.19 4.14
C PRO A 26 2.71 -13.14 4.85
N LYS A 27 3.96 -12.92 4.42
CA LYS A 27 4.88 -11.92 5.01
C LYS A 27 4.78 -10.55 4.34
N LEU A 28 3.91 -10.36 3.34
CA LEU A 28 3.75 -9.07 2.68
C LEU A 28 3.26 -8.01 3.67
N LYS A 29 3.96 -6.87 3.69
CA LYS A 29 3.48 -5.64 4.32
C LYS A 29 2.75 -4.82 3.27
N VAL A 30 1.48 -4.50 3.52
CA VAL A 30 0.63 -3.79 2.56
C VAL A 30 0.39 -2.36 3.01
N TYR A 31 0.72 -1.41 2.14
CA TYR A 31 0.33 0.00 2.27
C TYR A 31 -0.73 0.32 1.23
N LYS A 32 -1.84 0.92 1.67
CA LYS A 32 -2.88 1.47 0.78
C LYS A 32 -2.52 2.91 0.48
N THR A 33 -2.28 3.22 -0.79
CA THR A 33 -1.77 4.54 -1.20
C THR A 33 -2.51 5.15 -2.38
N SER A 34 -2.48 6.46 -2.47
CA SER A 34 -2.72 7.21 -3.70
C SER A 34 -1.52 8.13 -3.92
N ALA A 35 -0.65 7.78 -4.86
CA ALA A 35 0.47 8.65 -5.22
C ALA A 35 0.01 10.01 -5.79
N THR A 36 -1.19 10.08 -6.37
CA THR A 36 -1.77 11.31 -6.92
C THR A 36 -2.29 12.23 -5.82
N ARG A 37 -2.93 11.68 -4.78
CA ARG A 37 -3.46 12.47 -3.65
C ARG A 37 -2.50 12.60 -2.48
N GLY A 38 -1.44 11.80 -2.43
CA GLY A 38 -0.54 11.68 -1.29
C GLY A 38 -1.03 10.74 -0.18
N ASP A 39 -2.25 10.19 -0.28
CA ASP A 39 -2.82 9.33 0.75
C ASP A 39 -1.90 8.13 1.04
N GLY A 40 -1.59 7.87 2.31
CA GLY A 40 -0.79 6.72 2.76
C GLY A 40 0.69 6.76 2.38
N MET A 41 1.17 7.82 1.71
CA MET A 41 2.56 7.93 1.29
C MET A 41 3.52 8.08 2.49
N ASP A 42 3.12 8.80 3.55
CA ASP A 42 3.96 8.97 4.74
C ASP A 42 4.30 7.63 5.41
N ALA A 43 3.32 6.73 5.55
CA ALA A 43 3.52 5.40 6.12
C ALA A 43 4.45 4.53 5.25
N TRP A 44 4.30 4.64 3.93
CA TRP A 44 5.16 3.92 2.98
C TRP A 44 6.60 4.49 2.97
N LEU A 45 6.75 5.81 2.98
CA LEU A 45 8.04 6.50 3.07
C LEU A 45 8.75 6.21 4.39
N GLY A 46 8.01 6.22 5.51
CA GLY A 46 8.56 5.89 6.82
C GLY A 46 9.19 4.50 6.86
N TRP A 47 8.54 3.51 6.25
CA TRP A 47 9.11 2.17 6.10
C TRP A 47 10.33 2.14 5.19
N LEU A 48 10.34 2.91 4.10
CA LEU A 48 11.53 3.01 3.25
C LEU A 48 12.72 3.58 4.03
N LEU A 49 12.52 4.68 4.76
CA LEU A 49 13.57 5.30 5.58
C LEU A 49 14.09 4.36 6.67
N GLU A 50 13.19 3.56 7.27
CA GLU A 50 13.54 2.52 8.24
C GLU A 50 14.46 1.46 7.63
N ILE A 51 14.08 0.88 6.48
CA ILE A 51 14.86 -0.21 5.87
C ILE A 51 16.16 0.27 5.21
N THR A 52 16.23 1.52 4.76
CA THR A 52 17.45 2.09 4.18
C THR A 52 18.40 2.65 5.24
N GLY A 53 17.97 2.71 6.51
CA GLY A 53 18.75 3.30 7.59
C GLY A 53 18.91 4.82 7.48
N MET A 54 18.05 5.48 6.69
CA MET A 54 18.01 6.94 6.54
C MET A 54 17.23 7.63 7.67
N ASN A 55 16.67 6.86 8.60
CA ASN A 55 15.98 7.35 9.80
C ASN A 55 16.90 7.47 11.04
N ARG A 56 18.21 7.67 10.83
CA ARG A 56 19.23 7.81 11.89
C ARG A 56 19.68 9.25 12.07
#